data_AF-A0A2G8L7Y9-F1
#
_entry.id   AF-A0A2G8L7Y9-F1
#
_cell.length_a   1.000
_cell.length_b   1.000
_cell.length_c   1.000
_cell.angle_alpha   90.00
_cell.angle_beta   90.00
_cell.angle_gamma   90.00
#
_symmetry.space_group_name_H-M   'P 1'
#
loop_
_entity.id
_entity.type
_entity.pdbx_description
1 polymer ?
#
loop_
_entity_poly.entity_id
_entity_poly.type
_entity_poly.pdbx_seq_one_letter_code
_entity_poly.pdbx_strand_id
1 'polypeptide(L)'
;MARLISPQLALTVLLKFDRAINDALSNKIRNKLTFKGHLNTYRFCDNVWTFVLNDVEFKNGDIADKVKVVAVDGKSSAVPNASQD
;
A
#
# COMPACT_ATOMS: atom_id res chain seq x y z
N MET A 1 29.89 -13.68 11.75
CA MET A 1 28.94 -12.83 11.00
C MET A 1 27.94 -12.25 11.99
N ALA A 2 27.96 -10.95 12.22
CA ALA A 2 27.22 -10.33 13.33
C ALA A 2 25.71 -10.30 13.08
N ARG A 3 24.92 -10.87 14.00
CA ARG A 3 23.50 -10.49 14.16
C ARG A 3 23.47 -9.13 14.86
N LEU A 4 23.46 -8.06 14.08
CA LEU A 4 23.36 -6.68 14.58
C LEU A 4 22.00 -6.40 15.25
N ILE A 5 20.96 -7.16 14.87
CA ILE A 5 19.61 -7.08 15.44
C ILE A 5 18.99 -8.47 15.58
N SER A 6 18.14 -8.65 16.59
CA SER A 6 17.33 -9.87 16.72
C SER A 6 16.16 -9.86 15.73
N PRO A 7 15.66 -11.03 15.28
CA PRO A 7 14.47 -11.11 14.43
C PRO A 7 13.25 -10.46 15.07
N GLN A 8 13.09 -10.58 16.38
CA GLN A 8 12.00 -9.95 17.12
C GLN A 8 12.08 -8.42 17.05
N LEU A 9 13.30 -7.86 17.17
CA LEU A 9 13.51 -6.43 17.02
C LEU A 9 13.25 -5.98 15.58
N ALA A 10 13.69 -6.74 14.58
CA ALA A 10 13.41 -6.45 13.17
C ALA A 10 11.90 -6.40 12.89
N LEU A 11 11.13 -7.37 13.39
CA LEU A 11 9.68 -7.37 13.27
C LEU A 11 9.04 -6.15 13.96
N THR A 12 9.54 -5.78 15.15
CA THR A 12 9.08 -4.58 15.86
C THR A 12 9.31 -3.32 15.03
N VAL A 13 10.44 -3.21 14.35
CA VAL A 13 10.75 -2.08 13.46
C VAL A 13 9.80 -2.05 12.27
N LEU A 14 9.49 -3.19 11.64
CA LEU A 14 8.52 -3.27 10.54
C LEU A 14 7.12 -2.80 10.96
N LEU A 15 6.65 -3.23 12.14
CA LEU A 15 5.36 -2.76 12.69
C LEU A 15 5.34 -1.25 12.94
N LYS A 16 6.47 -0.67 13.37
CA LYS A 16 6.59 0.79 13.53
C LYS A 16 6.59 1.51 12.18
N PHE A 17 7.26 0.93 11.18
CA PHE A 17 7.26 1.44 9.81
C PHE A 17 5.86 1.46 9.22
N ASP A 18 5.10 0.37 9.35
CA ASP A 18 3.73 0.27 8.84
C ASP A 18 2.83 1.38 9.40
N ARG A 19 2.95 1.67 10.70
CA ARG A 19 2.21 2.79 11.31
C ARG A 19 2.67 4.14 10.76
N ALA A 20 3.98 4.35 10.68
CA ALA A 20 4.56 5.62 10.25
C ALA A 20 4.22 5.96 8.79
N ILE A 21 4.25 4.97 7.88
CA ILE A 21 3.94 5.21 6.47
C ILE A 21 2.45 5.49 6.26
N ASN A 22 1.55 4.76 6.95
CA ASN A 22 0.11 5.01 6.86
C ASN A 22 -0.27 6.42 7.36
N ASP A 23 0.35 6.87 8.46
CA ASP A 23 0.18 8.23 8.98
C ASP A 23 0.70 9.28 7.98
N ALA A 24 1.90 9.08 7.43
CA ALA A 24 2.49 10.01 6.47
C ALA A 24 1.67 10.12 5.18
N LEU A 25 1.23 8.98 4.61
CA LEU A 25 0.39 8.95 3.41
C LEU A 25 -0.95 9.66 3.64
N SER A 26 -1.58 9.45 4.80
CA SER A 26 -2.91 10.02 5.10
C SER A 26 -2.85 11.51 5.42
N ASN A 27 -1.82 11.95 6.14
CA ASN A 27 -1.80 13.30 6.73
C ASN A 27 -0.85 14.28 6.02
N LYS A 28 0.18 13.78 5.31
CA LYS A 28 1.22 14.65 4.72
C LYS A 28 1.11 14.77 3.21
N ILE A 29 0.53 13.79 2.52
CA ILE A 29 0.44 13.80 1.05
C ILE A 29 -0.90 14.34 0.58
N ARG A 30 -0.87 15.33 -0.32
CA ARG A 30 -2.06 15.92 -0.95
C ARG A 30 -2.08 15.78 -2.47
N ASN A 31 -0.97 15.34 -3.06
CA ASN A 31 -0.83 15.23 -4.52
C ASN A 31 -1.75 14.14 -5.05
N LYS A 32 -2.45 14.43 -6.14
CA LYS A 32 -3.31 13.48 -6.84
C LYS A 32 -2.61 12.99 -8.11
N LEU A 33 -2.62 11.69 -8.32
CA LEU A 33 -2.15 11.06 -9.54
C LEU A 33 -3.35 10.61 -10.38
N THR A 34 -3.25 10.73 -11.70
CA THR A 34 -4.21 10.10 -12.62
C THR A 34 -3.41 9.39 -13.70
N PHE A 35 -3.86 8.21 -14.08
CA PHE A 35 -3.26 7.42 -15.16
C PHE A 35 -4.36 6.74 -15.98
N LYS A 36 -4.00 6.34 -17.20
CA LYS A 36 -4.83 5.55 -18.10
C LYS A 36 -4.00 4.41 -18.65
N GLY A 37 -4.63 3.30 -19.01
CA GLY A 37 -3.96 2.16 -19.63
C GLY A 37 -4.97 1.04 -19.92
N HIS A 38 -4.50 -0.05 -20.52
CA HIS A 38 -5.32 -1.18 -20.89
C HIS A 38 -5.34 -2.22 -19.76
N LEU A 39 -6.51 -2.52 -19.20
CA LEU A 39 -6.63 -3.55 -18.17
C LEU A 39 -6.31 -4.93 -18.78
N ASN A 40 -5.31 -5.61 -18.22
CA ASN A 40 -4.89 -6.94 -18.61
C ASN A 40 -5.60 -8.00 -17.75
N THR A 41 -5.49 -7.90 -16.43
CA THR A 41 -6.16 -8.81 -15.50
C THR A 41 -6.53 -8.10 -14.20
N TYR A 42 -7.54 -8.61 -13.50
CA TYR A 42 -7.97 -8.13 -12.20
C TYR A 42 -8.30 -9.31 -11.26
N ARG A 43 -8.14 -9.07 -9.95
CA ARG A 43 -8.54 -10.01 -8.89
C ARG A 43 -9.02 -9.23 -7.67
N PHE A 44 -10.09 -9.70 -7.06
CA PHE A 44 -10.51 -9.29 -5.73
C PHE A 44 -10.53 -10.51 -4.82
N CYS A 45 -9.76 -10.46 -3.73
CA CYS A 45 -9.66 -11.53 -2.74
C CYS A 45 -9.23 -10.91 -1.40
N ASP A 46 -9.80 -11.37 -0.28
CA ASP A 46 -9.47 -10.89 1.07
C ASP A 46 -9.51 -9.37 1.25
N ASN A 47 -10.50 -8.70 0.66
CA ASN A 47 -10.65 -7.24 0.65
C ASN A 47 -9.49 -6.48 -0.02
N VAL A 48 -8.72 -7.17 -0.88
CA VAL A 48 -7.64 -6.58 -1.67
C VAL A 48 -7.97 -6.68 -3.16
N TRP A 49 -7.99 -5.52 -3.80
CA TRP A 49 -8.01 -5.42 -5.26
C TRP A 49 -6.60 -5.50 -5.82
N THR A 50 -6.42 -6.29 -6.86
CA THR A 50 -5.21 -6.33 -7.67
C THR A 50 -5.58 -6.11 -9.13
N PHE A 51 -5.01 -5.10 -9.77
CA PHE A 51 -5.13 -4.83 -11.21
C PHE A 51 -3.75 -4.92 -11.85
N VAL A 52 -3.69 -5.48 -13.05
CA VAL A 52 -2.51 -5.41 -13.92
C VAL A 52 -2.95 -4.69 -15.18
N LEU A 53 -2.28 -3.61 -15.52
CA LEU A 53 -2.51 -2.81 -16.71
C LEU A 53 -1.29 -2.88 -17.63
N ASN A 54 -1.52 -2.81 -18.93
CA ASN A 54 -0.49 -2.62 -19.96
C ASN A 54 -0.61 -1.20 -20.54
N ASP A 55 0.46 -0.70 -21.14
CA ASP A 55 0.52 0.59 -21.86
C ASP A 55 -0.04 1.75 -21.04
N VAL A 56 0.54 1.96 -19.85
CA VAL A 56 0.05 2.93 -18.88
C VAL A 56 0.71 4.29 -19.09
N GLU A 57 -0.11 5.31 -19.24
CA GLU A 57 0.29 6.72 -19.29
C GLU A 57 -0.21 7.44 -18.04
N PHE A 58 0.72 8.04 -17.30
CA PHE A 58 0.44 8.90 -16.17
C PHE A 58 0.31 10.35 -16.63
N LYS A 59 -0.61 11.12 -16.05
CA LYS A 59 -0.85 12.53 -16.44
C LYS A 59 0.36 13.45 -16.27
N ASN A 60 1.36 13.06 -15.50
CA ASN A 60 2.62 13.80 -15.34
C ASN A 60 3.61 13.55 -16.50
N GLY A 61 3.27 12.71 -17.48
CA GLY A 61 4.09 12.38 -18.64
C GLY A 61 4.87 11.08 -18.52
N ASP A 62 4.83 10.40 -17.37
CA ASP A 62 5.49 9.10 -17.22
C ASP A 62 4.71 8.01 -17.98
N ILE A 63 5.43 7.11 -18.65
CA ILE A 63 4.86 5.97 -19.38
C ILE A 63 5.47 4.68 -18.84
N ALA A 64 4.66 3.63 -18.72
CA ALA A 64 5.10 2.31 -18.32
C ALA A 64 4.38 1.21 -19.11
N ASP A 65 5.14 0.26 -19.65
CA ASP A 65 4.59 -0.88 -20.40
C ASP A 65 3.64 -1.74 -19.55
N LYS A 66 3.87 -1.81 -18.23
CA LYS A 66 3.08 -2.62 -17.31
C LYS A 66 3.06 -2.04 -15.90
N VAL A 67 1.87 -1.92 -15.30
CA VAL A 67 1.68 -1.49 -13.90
C VAL A 67 0.82 -2.49 -13.16
N LYS A 68 1.23 -2.85 -11.93
CA LYS A 68 0.42 -3.63 -10.98
C LYS A 68 -0.06 -2.72 -9.87
N VAL A 69 -1.38 -2.53 -9.76
CA VAL A 69 -2.02 -1.81 -8.66
C VAL A 69 -2.51 -2.83 -7.63
N VAL A 70 -2.09 -2.69 -6.38
CA VAL A 70 -2.62 -3.46 -5.24
C VAL A 70 -3.24 -2.47 -4.26
N ALA A 71 -4.54 -2.60 -4.02
CA ALA A 71 -5.31 -1.67 -3.20
C ALA A 71 -6.11 -2.42 -2.15
N VAL A 72 -5.93 -2.05 -0.88
CA VAL A 72 -6.70 -2.55 0.26
C VAL A 72 -7.87 -1.60 0.51
N ASP A 73 -8.98 -2.10 1.08
CA ASP A 73 -10.07 -1.22 1.53
C ASP A 73 -9.54 -0.16 2.53
N GLY A 74 -9.80 1.11 2.21
CA GLY A 74 -9.40 2.26 3.03
C GLY A 74 -10.38 2.55 4.17
N LYS A 75 -11.49 1.82 4.29
CA LYS A 75 -12.31 1.86 5.49
C LYS A 75 -11.43 1.47 6.67
N SER A 76 -11.36 2.35 7.66
CA SER A 76 -10.75 2.02 8.94
C SER A 76 -11.39 0.72 9.42
N SER A 77 -10.63 -0.38 9.41
CA SER A 77 -10.85 -1.43 10.37
C SER A 77 -10.59 -0.75 11.72
N ALA A 78 -11.62 -0.12 12.27
CA ALA A 78 -11.63 0.23 13.67
C ALA A 78 -11.37 -1.09 14.37
N VAL A 79 -10.12 -1.30 14.79
CA VAL A 79 -9.82 -2.33 15.78
C VAL A 79 -10.79 -1.97 16.90
N PRO A 80 -11.80 -2.81 17.21
CA PRO A 80 -12.61 -2.56 18.38
C PRO A 80 -11.60 -2.48 19.50
N ASN A 81 -11.55 -1.35 20.22
CA ASN A 81 -10.78 -1.27 21.44
C ASN A 81 -11.11 -2.53 22.23
N ALA A 82 -10.11 -3.41 22.38
CA ALA A 82 -10.22 -4.49 23.36
C ALA A 82 -10.57 -3.77 24.67
N SER A 83 -11.73 -4.12 25.20
CA SER A 83 -12.38 -3.51 26.35
C SER A 83 -11.37 -3.19 27.46
N GLN A 84 -11.28 -1.92 27.81
CA GLN A 84 -11.06 -1.55 29.20
C GLN A 84 -12.39 -1.84 29.90
N ASP A 85 -12.45 -3.00 30.55
CA ASP A 85 -13.07 -3.30 31.86
C ASP A 85 -13.10 -4.81 32.08
#